data_AF-D8DEF5-F1
#
_entry.id   AF-D8DEF5-F1
#
_cell.length_a   1.000
_cell.length_b   1.000
_cell.length_c   1.000
_cell.angle_alpha   90.00
_cell.angle_beta   90.00
_cell.angle_gamma   90.00
#
_symmetry.space_group_name_H-M   'P 1'
#
loop_
_entity.id
_entity.type
_entity.pdbx_description
1 polymer ?
#
loop_
_entity_poly.entity_id
_entity_poly.type
_entity_poly.pdbx_seq_one_letter_code
_entity_poly.pdbx_strand_id
1 'polypeptide(L)' 'MHGQRFVTREHAKQAVMDWMAFYNHRRLHSSPGYLSPMQYEQRWYEAQPKKAA' A
#
# COMPACT_ATOMS: atom_id res chain seq x y z
N MET A 1 8.01 0.60 -12.48
CA MET A 1 9.19 1.44 -12.23
C MET A 1 10.45 0.61 -12.40
N HIS A 2 10.85 0.30 -13.62
CA HIS A 2 12.14 -0.33 -13.87
C HIS A 2 12.88 0.48 -14.93
N GLY A 3 14.14 0.81 -14.67
CA GLY A 3 15.01 1.53 -15.60
C GLY A 3 14.81 3.05 -15.71
N GLN A 4 13.97 3.66 -14.86
CA GLN A 4 13.75 5.12 -14.91
C GLN A 4 14.93 5.87 -14.27
N ARG A 5 15.54 6.79 -15.03
CA ARG A 5 16.50 7.76 -14.51
C ARG A 5 15.75 9.02 -14.07
N PHE A 6 15.92 9.41 -12.82
CA PHE A 6 15.36 10.66 -12.30
C PHE A 6 16.33 11.81 -12.54
N VAL A 7 15.80 12.92 -13.07
CA VAL A 7 16.58 14.13 -13.34
C VAL A 7 17.03 14.80 -12.04
N THR A 8 16.21 14.75 -10.99
CA THR A 8 16.49 15.35 -9.68
C THR A 8 16.09 14.41 -8.55
N ARG A 9 16.66 14.65 -7.36
CA ARG A 9 16.29 13.93 -6.13
C ARG A 9 14.81 14.12 -5.78
N GLU A 10 14.26 15.33 -5.97
CA GLU A 10 12.85 15.60 -5.69
C GLU A 10 11.91 14.83 -6.62
N HIS A 11 12.27 14.69 -7.91
CA HIS A 11 11.50 13.85 -8.82
C HIS A 11 11.52 12.38 -8.40
N ALA A 12 12.67 11.87 -7.96
CA ALA A 12 12.77 10.51 -7.44
C ALA A 12 11.88 10.29 -6.20
N LYS A 13 11.88 11.25 -5.26
CA LYS A 13 11.02 11.20 -4.07
C LYS A 13 9.54 11.16 -4.47
N GLN A 14 9.10 12.05 -5.35
CA GLN A 14 7.70 12.09 -5.77
C GLN A 14 7.26 10.77 -6.39
N ALA A 15 8.08 10.21 -7.28
CA ALA A 15 7.79 8.92 -7.91
C ALA A 15 7.66 7.80 -6.86
N VAL A 16 8.55 7.76 -5.86
CA VAL A 16 8.46 6.77 -4.77
C VAL A 16 7.20 6.98 -3.93
N MET A 17 6.84 8.22 -3.59
CA MET A 17 5.60 8.52 -2.85
C MET A 17 4.35 8.10 -3.63
N ASP A 18 4.29 8.41 -4.93
CA ASP A 18 3.18 8.02 -5.79
C ASP A 18 3.07 6.48 -5.90
N TRP A 19 4.21 5.81 -6.00
CA TRP A 19 4.26 4.36 -6.02
C TRP A 19 3.78 3.74 -4.71
N MET A 20 4.20 4.28 -3.56
CA MET A 20 3.74 3.82 -2.24
C MET A 20 2.23 4.03 -2.07
N ALA A 21 1.69 5.17 -2.49
CA ALA A 21 0.27 5.44 -2.45
C ALA A 21 -0.51 4.43 -3.32
N PHE A 22 -0.06 4.17 -4.56
CA PHE A 22 -0.66 3.14 -5.40
C PHE A 22 -0.58 1.74 -4.76
N TYR A 23 0.59 1.37 -4.23
CA TYR A 23 0.83 0.06 -3.65
C TYR A 23 -0.09 -0.19 -2.45
N ASN A 24 -0.11 0.73 -1.50
CA ASN A 24 -0.85 0.56 -0.25
C ASN A 24 -2.37 0.57 -0.47
N HIS A 25 -2.87 1.41 -1.38
CA HIS A 25 -4.31 1.61 -1.54
C HIS A 25 -4.95 0.75 -2.63
N ARG A 26 -4.23 0.44 -3.72
CA ARG A 26 -4.84 -0.09 -4.95
C ARG A 26 -4.22 -1.38 -5.46
N ARG A 27 -2.98 -1.70 -5.11
CA ARG A 27 -2.32 -2.91 -5.61
C ARG A 27 -2.99 -4.15 -5.01
N LEU A 28 -3.64 -4.94 -5.86
CA LEU A 28 -4.25 -6.19 -5.45
C LEU A 28 -3.18 -7.29 -5.34
N HIS A 29 -3.23 -8.05 -4.26
CA HIS A 29 -2.40 -9.22 -4.05
C HIS A 29 -3.25 -10.50 -4.14
N SER A 30 -2.75 -11.53 -4.83
CA SER A 30 -3.47 -12.79 -5.01
C SER A 30 -3.60 -13.61 -3.72
N SER A 31 -2.61 -13.55 -2.84
CA SER A 31 -2.58 -14.33 -1.59
C SER A 31 -3.65 -13.95 -0.55
N PRO A 32 -4.01 -12.66 -0.35
CA PRO A 32 -5.09 -12.26 0.58
C PRO A 32 -6.47 -12.13 -0.09
N GLY A 33 -6.71 -12.71 -1.27
CA GLY A 33 -8.01 -12.66 -1.94
C GLY A 33 -8.27 -11.37 -2.71
N TYR A 34 -7.25 -10.85 -3.40
CA TYR A 34 -7.32 -9.62 -4.20
C TYR A 34 -7.69 -8.38 -3.36
N LEU A 35 -7.02 -8.23 -2.22
CA LEU A 35 -7.10 -7.04 -1.39
C LEU A 35 -5.83 -6.20 -1.56
N SER A 36 -5.98 -4.88 -1.42
CA SER A 36 -4.83 -4.02 -1.16
C SER A 36 -4.32 -4.18 0.28
N PRO A 37 -3.05 -3.83 0.56
CA PRO A 37 -2.50 -3.90 1.91
C PRO A 37 -3.37 -3.20 2.95
N MET A 38 -3.84 -1.98 2.66
CA MET A 38 -4.69 -1.25 3.59
C MET A 38 -6.06 -1.90 3.81
N GLN A 39 -6.65 -2.50 2.76
CA GLN A 39 -7.91 -3.24 2.92
C GLN A 39 -7.71 -4.49 3.77
N TYR A 40 -6.58 -5.16 3.63
CA TYR A 40 -6.23 -6.31 4.45
C TYR A 40 -6.07 -5.91 5.93
N GLU A 41 -5.29 -4.85 6.21
CA GLU A 41 -5.12 -4.33 7.57
C GLU A 41 -6.44 -3.88 8.19
N GLN A 42 -7.28 -3.16 7.43
CA GLN A 42 -8.60 -2.73 7.90
C GLN A 42 -9.46 -3.92 8.34
N ARG A 43 -9.55 -4.97 7.51
CA ARG A 43 -10.29 -6.20 7.85
C ARG A 43 -9.69 -6.91 9.06
N TRP A 44 -8.37 -6.89 9.19
CA TRP A 44 -7.68 -7.48 10.33
C TRP A 44 -8.05 -6.74 11.63
N TYR A 45 -8.09 -5.40 11.63
CA TYR A 45 -8.52 -4.60 12.78
C TYR A 45 -10.01 -4.81 13.10
N GLU A 46 -10.89 -4.92 12.10
CA GLU A 46 -12.33 -5.17 12.29
C GLU A 46 -12.61 -6.56 12.88
N ALA A 47 -11.80 -7.55 12.53
CA ALA A 47 -11.91 -8.92 13.03
C ALA A 47 -11.37 -9.10 14.46
N GLN A 48 -10.67 -8.09 15.01
CA GLN A 48 -10.21 -8.13 16.39
C GLN A 48 -11.42 -8.14 17.34
N PRO A 49 -11.53 -9.09 18.28
CA PRO A 49 -12.57 -9.02 19.28
C PRO A 49 -12.39 -7.74 20.08
N LYS A 50 -13.44 -6.91 20.14
CA LYS A 50 -13.49 -5.78 21.05
C LYS A 50 -13.31 -6.34 22.45
N LYS A 51 -12.17 -6.05 23.11
CA LYS A 51 -12.02 -6.38 24.53
C LYS A 51 -13.18 -5.71 25.25
N ALA A 52 -14.07 -6.51 25.82
CA ALA A 52 -15.08 -6.02 26.76
C ALA A 52 -14.32 -5.41 27.94
N ALA A 53 -14.61 -4.14 28.22
CA ALA A 53 -14.11 -3.43 29.39
C ALA A 53 -14.83 -3.92 30.65
#